data_AF-A0A1N7PPJ4-F1
#
_entry.id   AF-A0A1N7PPJ4-F1
#
_cell.length_a   1.000
_cell.length_b   1.000
_cell.length_c   1.000
_cell.angle_alpha   90.00
_cell.angle_beta   90.00
_cell.angle_gamma   90.00
#
_symmetry.space_group_name_H-M   'P 1'
#
loop_
_entity.id
_entity.type
_entity.pdbx_description
1 polymer ?
#
loop_
_entity_poly.entity_id
_entity_poly.type
_entity_poly.pdbx_seq_one_letter_code
_entity_poly.pdbx_strand_id
1 'polypeptide(L)'
;MNSVHFESGLSEEIAIVLSCPGKDEEEATPQGPAKGQTGTNLNAILNILTNDFNRSGFTRTDIVVTNSWAQVEYIKKTQRAEAELQQVLGVSNLNRLASEIENISKYIVACGENAKVSVSMLEYAGKLKEGVKIIYIKHLGSQAINLNVSTDIDGNEIVTYSRAADKPDHETRSLVKIENDNMTKRLTVVAHEVNQQLTRRLNGTKTVG
;
A
#
# COMPACT_ATOMS: atom_id res chain seq x y z
N MET A 1 6.66 -6.04 -18.96
CA MET A 1 7.67 -7.02 -18.52
C MET A 1 7.70 -6.94 -17.00
N ASN A 2 7.44 -8.03 -16.30
CA ASN A 2 7.40 -7.99 -14.82
C ASN A 2 8.83 -8.04 -14.27
N SER A 3 9.06 -7.25 -13.23
CA SER A 3 10.29 -7.24 -12.45
C SER A 3 9.94 -7.38 -10.97
N VAL A 4 10.93 -7.64 -10.12
CA VAL A 4 10.72 -7.68 -8.66
C VAL A 4 10.06 -6.41 -8.11
N HIS A 5 10.24 -5.27 -8.77
CA HIS A 5 9.70 -3.99 -8.32
C HIS A 5 8.45 -3.54 -9.08
N PHE A 6 8.13 -4.08 -10.26
CA PHE A 6 7.08 -3.58 -11.15
C PHE A 6 6.24 -4.72 -11.78
N GLU A 7 4.92 -4.52 -11.77
CA GLU A 7 3.93 -5.35 -12.44
C GLU A 7 2.89 -4.44 -13.10
N SER A 8 2.70 -4.59 -14.40
CA SER A 8 1.72 -3.82 -15.17
C SER A 8 0.30 -4.36 -14.93
N GLY A 9 -0.68 -3.46 -14.87
CA GLY A 9 -2.10 -3.80 -14.92
C GLY A 9 -2.63 -3.88 -16.34
N LEU A 10 -3.85 -4.41 -16.49
CA LEU A 10 -4.64 -4.34 -17.72
C LEU A 10 -5.19 -2.93 -17.98
N SER A 11 -5.18 -2.07 -16.97
CA SER A 11 -5.65 -0.69 -17.03
C SER A 11 -4.58 0.28 -16.53
N GLU A 12 -4.57 1.50 -17.08
CA GLU A 12 -3.72 2.62 -16.65
C GLU A 12 -4.54 3.65 -15.86
N GLU A 13 -5.52 3.19 -15.09
CA GLU A 13 -6.32 4.06 -14.24
C GLU A 13 -5.75 4.20 -12.83
N ILE A 14 -5.16 3.13 -12.29
CA ILE A 14 -4.78 3.05 -10.88
C ILE A 14 -3.38 2.45 -10.75
N ALA A 15 -2.53 3.10 -9.96
CA ALA A 15 -1.26 2.55 -9.52
C ALA A 15 -1.17 2.44 -8.00
N ILE A 16 -0.56 1.36 -7.52
CA ILE A 16 -0.13 1.17 -6.13
C ILE A 16 1.40 1.30 -6.09
N VAL A 17 1.90 2.26 -5.31
CA VAL A 17 3.33 2.49 -5.11
C VAL A 17 3.71 2.03 -3.71
N LEU A 18 4.53 0.99 -3.62
CA LEU A 18 5.05 0.38 -2.40
C LEU A 18 6.47 0.92 -2.06
N SER A 19 7.08 0.50 -0.95
CA SER A 19 8.43 0.98 -0.57
C SER A 19 9.52 0.35 -1.44
N CYS A 20 9.83 -0.93 -1.22
CA CYS A 20 10.86 -1.68 -1.94
C CYS A 20 10.52 -3.19 -1.98
N PRO A 21 11.03 -3.94 -2.97
CA PRO A 21 10.92 -5.39 -2.97
C PRO A 21 11.76 -6.02 -1.85
N GLY A 22 11.27 -7.13 -1.29
CA GLY A 22 11.93 -7.90 -0.25
C GLY A 22 12.34 -9.30 -0.73
N LYS A 23 12.61 -10.18 0.24
CA LYS A 23 13.04 -11.57 0.00
C LYS A 23 12.02 -12.36 -0.82
N ASP A 24 10.74 -12.22 -0.49
CA ASP A 24 9.68 -12.99 -1.14
C ASP A 24 9.52 -12.58 -2.61
N GLU A 25 9.69 -11.31 -2.95
CA GLU A 25 9.71 -10.82 -4.34
C GLU A 25 10.92 -11.34 -5.13
N GLU A 26 12.09 -11.45 -4.49
CA GLU A 26 13.31 -12.00 -5.08
C GLU A 26 13.19 -13.50 -5.40
N GLU A 27 12.59 -14.26 -4.49
CA GLU A 27 12.45 -15.73 -4.58
C GLU A 27 11.21 -16.20 -5.37
N ALA A 28 10.27 -15.30 -5.66
CA ALA A 28 9.03 -15.63 -6.33
C ALA A 28 9.22 -16.07 -7.79
N THR A 29 8.42 -17.05 -8.21
CA THR A 29 8.29 -17.48 -9.61
C THR A 29 6.81 -17.50 -10.02
N PRO A 30 6.36 -16.61 -10.91
CA PRO A 30 7.10 -15.53 -11.55
C PRO A 30 7.45 -14.38 -10.59
N GLN A 31 8.52 -13.66 -10.89
CA GLN A 31 8.88 -12.43 -10.18
C GLN A 31 7.79 -11.36 -10.31
N GLY A 32 7.68 -10.53 -9.29
CA GLY A 32 6.78 -9.38 -9.25
C GLY A 32 6.81 -8.71 -7.88
N PRO A 33 6.20 -7.53 -7.74
CA PRO A 33 6.07 -6.83 -6.48
C PRO A 33 4.98 -7.46 -5.61
N ALA A 34 5.13 -7.32 -4.30
CA ALA A 34 4.16 -7.76 -3.30
C ALA A 34 3.83 -9.26 -3.42
N LYS A 35 4.86 -10.12 -3.36
CA LYS A 35 4.73 -11.58 -3.38
C LYS A 35 4.70 -12.19 -1.97
N GLY A 36 5.10 -11.41 -0.97
CA GLY A 36 5.01 -11.80 0.44
C GLY A 36 3.72 -11.34 1.13
N GLN A 37 3.80 -11.20 2.45
CA GLN A 37 2.69 -10.76 3.30
C GLN A 37 2.10 -9.39 2.89
N THR A 38 2.92 -8.47 2.39
CA THR A 38 2.47 -7.21 1.81
C THR A 38 1.47 -7.43 0.67
N GLY A 39 1.69 -8.44 -0.17
CA GLY A 39 0.79 -8.85 -1.24
C GLY A 39 -0.54 -9.39 -0.73
N THR A 40 -0.50 -10.26 0.28
CA THR A 40 -1.70 -10.78 0.95
C THR A 40 -2.56 -9.65 1.50
N ASN A 41 -1.93 -8.69 2.19
CA ASN A 41 -2.60 -7.53 2.76
C ASN A 41 -3.18 -6.61 1.67
N LEU A 42 -2.41 -6.37 0.60
CA LEU A 42 -2.89 -5.60 -0.56
C LEU A 42 -4.11 -6.25 -1.19
N ASN A 43 -4.07 -7.56 -1.48
CA ASN A 43 -5.19 -8.27 -2.08
C ASN A 43 -6.45 -8.22 -1.19
N ALA A 44 -6.30 -8.32 0.12
CA ALA A 44 -7.42 -8.15 1.05
C ALA A 44 -8.01 -6.74 0.99
N ILE A 45 -7.17 -5.69 0.96
CA ILE A 45 -7.63 -4.30 0.80
C ILE A 45 -8.35 -4.09 -0.53
N LEU A 46 -7.80 -4.61 -1.63
CA LEU A 46 -8.42 -4.56 -2.97
C LEU A 46 -9.79 -5.26 -3.00
N ASN A 47 -9.90 -6.42 -2.34
CA ASN A 47 -11.17 -7.13 -2.20
C ASN A 47 -12.20 -6.33 -1.41
N ILE A 48 -11.82 -5.72 -0.29
CA ILE A 48 -12.72 -4.87 0.52
C ILE A 48 -13.15 -3.64 -0.29
N LEU A 49 -12.22 -2.97 -0.97
CA LEU A 49 -12.53 -1.82 -1.84
C LEU A 49 -13.52 -2.19 -2.94
N THR A 50 -13.31 -3.33 -3.60
CA THR A 50 -14.15 -3.80 -4.71
C THR A 50 -15.52 -4.25 -4.22
N ASN A 51 -15.57 -5.12 -3.21
CA ASN A 51 -16.81 -5.81 -2.81
C ASN A 51 -17.63 -5.02 -1.80
N ASP A 52 -16.98 -4.39 -0.82
CA ASP A 52 -17.68 -3.75 0.30
C ASP A 52 -17.91 -2.26 0.01
N PHE A 53 -16.96 -1.61 -0.66
CA PHE A 53 -17.04 -0.19 -1.04
C PHE A 53 -17.42 0.05 -2.51
N ASN A 54 -17.71 -1.00 -3.29
CA ASN A 54 -18.13 -0.93 -4.69
C ASN A 54 -17.18 -0.10 -5.58
N ARG A 55 -15.86 -0.23 -5.36
CA ARG A 55 -14.83 0.47 -6.14
C ARG A 55 -14.33 -0.40 -7.30
N SER A 56 -14.92 -0.19 -8.48
CA SER A 56 -14.45 -0.81 -9.72
C SER A 56 -12.99 -0.48 -10.03
N GLY A 57 -12.26 -1.41 -10.64
CA GLY A 57 -10.86 -1.24 -11.07
C GLY A 57 -9.82 -1.48 -9.96
N PHE A 58 -10.25 -1.65 -8.69
CA PHE A 58 -9.36 -2.06 -7.60
C PHE A 58 -9.20 -3.57 -7.55
N THR A 59 -8.86 -4.19 -8.68
CA THR A 59 -8.53 -5.62 -8.77
C THR A 59 -7.05 -5.78 -9.08
N ARG A 60 -6.44 -6.89 -8.64
CA ARG A 60 -5.00 -7.10 -8.85
C ARG A 60 -4.61 -7.10 -10.34
N THR A 61 -5.50 -7.55 -11.21
CA THR A 61 -5.24 -7.60 -12.67
C THR A 61 -5.35 -6.25 -13.34
N ASP A 62 -6.15 -5.33 -12.82
CA ASP A 62 -6.39 -4.03 -13.46
C ASP A 62 -5.38 -2.97 -13.05
N ILE A 63 -4.81 -3.07 -11.85
CA ILE A 63 -3.90 -2.06 -11.30
C ILE A 63 -2.46 -2.25 -11.74
N VAL A 64 -1.74 -1.14 -11.88
CA VAL A 64 -0.27 -1.15 -11.89
C VAL A 64 0.23 -1.26 -10.45
N VAL A 65 1.24 -2.08 -10.22
CA VAL A 65 1.92 -2.16 -8.92
C VAL A 65 3.40 -1.90 -9.13
N THR A 66 3.93 -0.90 -8.44
CA THR A 66 5.36 -0.59 -8.46
C THR A 66 5.91 -0.34 -7.05
N ASN A 67 7.23 -0.30 -6.91
CA ASN A 67 7.92 0.15 -5.71
C ASN A 67 8.61 1.49 -5.96
N SER A 68 8.69 2.30 -4.91
CA SER A 68 9.44 3.56 -4.90
C SER A 68 10.94 3.33 -5.07
N TRP A 69 11.44 2.16 -4.66
CA TRP A 69 12.82 1.71 -4.90
C TRP A 69 12.85 0.38 -5.65
N ALA A 70 13.69 0.28 -6.67
CA ALA A 70 13.74 -0.88 -7.55
C ALA A 70 14.55 -2.06 -7.02
N GLN A 71 15.45 -1.83 -6.05
CA GLN A 71 16.36 -2.87 -5.55
C GLN A 71 15.76 -3.60 -4.35
N VAL A 72 16.13 -4.87 -4.23
CA VAL A 72 15.69 -5.75 -3.16
C VAL A 72 16.39 -5.38 -1.85
N GLU A 73 15.60 -5.06 -0.82
CA GLU A 73 16.06 -4.72 0.53
C GLU A 73 15.49 -5.74 1.55
N TYR A 74 16.38 -6.36 2.31
CA TYR A 74 16.04 -7.11 3.52
C TYR A 74 17.28 -7.27 4.40
N ILE A 75 17.08 -7.38 5.71
CA ILE A 75 18.12 -7.31 6.74
C ILE A 75 19.30 -8.25 6.43
N LYS A 76 19.02 -9.51 6.08
CA LYS A 76 20.07 -10.50 5.81
C LYS A 76 20.97 -10.14 4.60
N LYS A 77 20.45 -9.40 3.61
CA LYS A 77 21.18 -9.05 2.38
C LYS A 77 21.80 -7.66 2.43
N THR A 78 21.10 -6.71 3.04
CA THR A 78 21.40 -5.27 2.92
C THR A 78 21.57 -4.58 4.28
N GLN A 79 21.38 -5.30 5.38
CA GLN A 79 21.38 -4.77 6.76
C GLN A 79 20.26 -3.78 7.07
N ARG A 80 19.32 -3.58 6.14
CA ARG A 80 18.15 -2.71 6.29
C ARG A 80 16.90 -3.35 5.68
N ALA A 81 15.74 -2.84 6.09
CA ALA A 81 14.45 -3.31 5.60
C ALA A 81 13.86 -2.39 4.51
N GLU A 82 14.34 -1.15 4.42
CA GLU A 82 13.91 -0.17 3.44
C GLU A 82 15.12 0.61 2.89
N ALA A 83 14.93 1.20 1.70
CA ALA A 83 15.89 2.10 1.10
C ALA A 83 16.00 3.42 1.86
N GLU A 84 17.16 4.07 1.75
CA GLU A 84 17.35 5.42 2.28
C GLU A 84 16.66 6.46 1.39
N LEU A 85 16.19 7.53 2.02
CA LEU A 85 15.51 8.63 1.34
C LEU A 85 16.30 9.19 0.14
N GLN A 86 17.63 9.33 0.29
CA GLN A 86 18.50 9.83 -0.79
C GLN A 86 18.53 8.92 -2.02
N GLN A 87 18.37 7.62 -1.85
CA GLN A 87 18.35 6.65 -2.95
C GLN A 87 17.00 6.69 -3.67
N VAL A 88 15.93 6.77 -2.88
CA VAL A 88 14.56 6.87 -3.36
C VAL A 88 14.34 8.18 -4.14
N LEU A 89 14.93 9.28 -3.68
CA LEU A 89 14.90 10.59 -4.37
C LEU A 89 15.98 10.76 -5.44
N GLY A 90 16.80 9.73 -5.71
CA GLY A 90 17.80 9.77 -6.76
C GLY A 90 17.17 9.98 -8.14
N VAL A 91 17.76 10.85 -8.96
CA VAL A 91 17.21 11.24 -10.28
C VAL A 91 16.91 10.04 -11.17
N SER A 92 17.81 9.05 -11.23
CA SER A 92 17.60 7.83 -12.01
C SER A 92 16.40 7.03 -11.53
N ASN A 93 16.23 6.89 -10.22
CA ASN A 93 15.10 6.17 -9.63
C ASN A 93 13.78 6.91 -9.83
N LEU A 94 13.76 8.23 -9.65
CA LEU A 94 12.57 9.06 -9.91
C LEU A 94 12.17 9.01 -11.39
N ASN A 95 13.13 9.03 -12.32
CA ASN A 95 12.84 8.90 -13.75
C ASN A 95 12.22 7.54 -14.08
N ARG A 96 12.76 6.45 -13.50
CA ARG A 96 12.16 5.11 -13.61
C ARG A 96 10.74 5.11 -13.08
N LEU A 97 10.54 5.53 -11.82
CA LEU A 97 9.21 5.53 -11.20
C LEU A 97 8.22 6.37 -12.01
N ALA A 98 8.65 7.53 -12.53
CA ALA A 98 7.83 8.36 -13.41
C ALA A 98 7.39 7.58 -14.65
N SER A 99 8.31 6.94 -15.37
CA SER A 99 7.97 6.17 -16.58
C SER A 99 7.02 4.99 -16.32
N GLU A 100 7.02 4.44 -15.11
CA GLU A 100 6.13 3.34 -14.74
C GLU A 100 4.71 3.79 -14.39
N ILE A 101 4.53 5.07 -14.02
CA ILE A 101 3.23 5.61 -13.56
C ILE A 101 2.74 6.84 -14.35
N GLU A 102 3.45 7.25 -15.42
CA GLU A 102 3.14 8.47 -16.17
C GLU A 102 1.76 8.43 -16.84
N ASN A 103 1.29 7.25 -17.23
CA ASN A 103 0.00 7.09 -17.90
C ASN A 103 -1.20 7.00 -16.94
N ILE A 104 -0.94 6.92 -15.63
CA ILE A 104 -1.99 6.70 -14.62
C ILE A 104 -2.97 7.86 -14.61
N SER A 105 -4.23 7.55 -14.86
CA SER A 105 -5.25 8.55 -15.18
C SER A 105 -6.23 8.89 -14.07
N LYS A 106 -6.38 8.04 -13.04
CA LYS A 106 -7.29 8.31 -11.92
C LYS A 106 -6.59 8.41 -10.59
N TYR A 107 -5.91 7.35 -10.14
CA TYR A 107 -5.43 7.26 -8.76
C TYR A 107 -4.01 6.72 -8.66
N ILE A 108 -3.18 7.37 -7.84
CA ILE A 108 -1.89 6.83 -7.40
C ILE A 108 -1.96 6.66 -5.88
N VAL A 109 -1.90 5.43 -5.39
CA VAL A 109 -1.92 5.10 -3.96
C VAL A 109 -0.50 4.84 -3.49
N ALA A 110 0.07 5.78 -2.75
CA ALA A 110 1.40 5.68 -2.16
C ALA A 110 1.34 5.08 -0.76
N CYS A 111 2.03 3.96 -0.56
CA CYS A 111 2.02 3.17 0.67
C CYS A 111 3.33 3.33 1.45
N GLY A 112 3.27 4.05 2.57
CA GLY A 112 4.45 4.34 3.40
C GLY A 112 5.22 5.59 2.97
N GLU A 113 6.24 5.97 3.75
CA GLU A 113 6.89 7.28 3.61
C GLU A 113 7.72 7.38 2.32
N ASN A 114 8.48 6.34 1.95
CA ASN A 114 9.29 6.33 0.72
C ASN A 114 8.43 6.46 -0.55
N ALA A 115 7.29 5.78 -0.61
CA ALA A 115 6.33 5.93 -1.69
C ALA A 115 5.74 7.34 -1.71
N LYS A 116 5.35 7.86 -0.55
CA LYS A 116 4.77 9.21 -0.41
C LYS A 116 5.73 10.29 -0.89
N VAL A 117 6.98 10.31 -0.41
CA VAL A 117 7.96 11.34 -0.79
C VAL A 117 8.32 11.26 -2.28
N SER A 118 8.43 10.05 -2.84
CA SER A 118 8.71 9.88 -4.28
C SER A 118 7.60 10.43 -5.14
N VAL A 119 6.35 10.02 -4.87
CA VAL A 119 5.19 10.43 -5.65
C VAL A 119 4.97 11.94 -5.50
N SER A 120 5.16 12.50 -4.30
CA SER A 120 5.06 13.95 -4.08
C SER A 120 6.12 14.73 -4.87
N MET A 121 7.35 14.20 -4.98
CA MET A 121 8.40 14.81 -5.78
C MET A 121 8.06 14.77 -7.28
N LEU A 122 7.47 13.69 -7.76
CA LEU A 122 7.00 13.58 -9.15
C LEU A 122 5.84 14.52 -9.45
N GLU A 123 4.90 14.67 -8.52
CA GLU A 123 3.82 15.66 -8.60
C GLU A 123 4.39 17.08 -8.69
N TYR A 124 5.28 17.44 -7.76
CA TYR A 124 5.92 18.76 -7.74
C TYR A 124 6.72 19.05 -9.01
N ALA A 125 7.35 18.03 -9.59
CA ALA A 125 8.10 18.14 -10.84
C ALA A 125 7.22 18.13 -12.10
N GLY A 126 5.90 18.04 -11.98
CA GLY A 126 4.97 17.98 -13.13
C GLY A 126 5.13 16.72 -13.98
N LYS A 127 5.60 15.62 -13.39
CA LYS A 127 5.82 14.33 -14.08
C LYS A 127 4.63 13.38 -14.03
N LEU A 128 3.57 13.77 -13.35
CA LEU A 128 2.34 12.99 -13.24
C LEU A 128 1.27 13.61 -14.13
N LYS A 129 0.37 12.78 -14.65
CA LYS A 129 -0.75 13.21 -15.49
C LYS A 129 -1.64 14.21 -14.75
N GLU A 130 -2.02 15.28 -15.43
CA GLU A 130 -2.92 16.29 -14.86
C GLU A 130 -4.23 15.67 -14.38
N GLY A 131 -4.67 16.04 -13.18
CA GLY A 131 -5.91 15.55 -12.59
C GLY A 131 -5.83 14.17 -11.94
N VAL A 132 -4.69 13.47 -12.01
CA VAL A 132 -4.49 12.25 -11.21
C VAL A 132 -4.56 12.60 -9.73
N LYS A 133 -5.27 11.78 -8.97
CA LYS A 133 -5.43 11.99 -7.53
C LYS A 133 -4.49 11.08 -6.76
N ILE A 134 -3.68 11.68 -5.89
CA ILE A 134 -2.75 10.96 -5.05
C ILE A 134 -3.40 10.66 -3.69
N ILE A 135 -3.24 9.42 -3.24
CA ILE A 135 -3.75 8.90 -1.99
C ILE A 135 -2.57 8.40 -1.18
N TYR A 136 -2.51 8.77 0.09
CA TYR A 136 -1.44 8.32 0.99
C TYR A 136 -2.01 7.40 2.05
N ILE A 137 -1.39 6.23 2.21
CA ILE A 137 -1.71 5.30 3.29
C ILE A 137 -0.43 4.80 3.97
N LYS A 138 -0.60 4.19 5.14
CA LYS A 138 0.50 3.56 5.87
C LYS A 138 1.08 2.37 5.08
N HIS A 139 2.31 2.00 5.42
CA HIS A 139 2.97 0.85 4.82
C HIS A 139 2.14 -0.42 5.06
N LEU A 140 1.96 -1.25 4.03
CA LEU A 140 1.10 -2.44 4.07
C LEU A 140 1.75 -3.68 4.70
N GLY A 141 2.88 -3.50 5.39
CA GLY A 141 3.55 -4.59 6.09
C GLY A 141 2.82 -4.88 7.40
N SER A 142 2.69 -6.15 7.80
CA SER A 142 1.91 -6.51 9.01
C SER A 142 2.39 -5.79 10.27
N GLN A 143 3.69 -5.57 10.42
CA GLN A 143 4.23 -4.78 11.53
C GLN A 143 3.70 -3.35 11.51
N ALA A 144 3.76 -2.68 10.36
CA ALA A 144 3.27 -1.31 10.22
C ALA A 144 1.75 -1.23 10.48
N ILE A 145 0.97 -2.16 9.93
CA ILE A 145 -0.48 -2.23 10.15
C ILE A 145 -0.81 -2.42 11.63
N ASN A 146 -0.16 -3.39 12.29
CA ASN A 146 -0.41 -3.68 13.71
C ASN A 146 -0.01 -2.51 14.63
N LEU A 147 1.04 -1.76 14.30
CA LEU A 147 1.49 -0.60 15.07
C LEU A 147 0.60 0.63 14.88
N ASN A 148 -0.02 0.80 13.71
CA ASN A 148 -0.74 2.02 13.35
C ASN A 148 -2.27 1.89 13.47
N VAL A 149 -2.83 0.69 13.57
CA VAL A 149 -4.28 0.46 13.63
C VAL A 149 -4.66 -0.29 14.90
N SER A 150 -5.10 0.47 15.90
CA SER A 150 -5.52 -0.02 17.22
C SER A 150 -7.03 -0.11 17.41
N THR A 151 -7.82 0.51 16.52
CA THR A 151 -9.29 0.51 16.56
C THR A 151 -9.86 0.07 15.22
N ASP A 152 -11.05 -0.53 15.22
CA ASP A 152 -11.78 -0.86 13.99
C ASP A 152 -12.59 0.34 13.47
N ILE A 153 -13.29 0.15 12.34
CA ILE A 153 -14.04 1.22 11.67
C ILE A 153 -15.20 1.78 12.51
N ASP A 154 -15.67 1.03 13.51
CA ASP A 154 -16.74 1.43 14.43
C ASP A 154 -16.17 2.07 15.71
N GLY A 155 -14.83 2.18 15.81
CA GLY A 155 -14.13 2.76 16.95
C GLY A 155 -13.86 1.79 18.10
N ASN A 156 -14.11 0.48 17.94
CA ASN A 156 -13.82 -0.51 18.98
C ASN A 156 -12.33 -0.89 18.98
N GLU A 157 -11.77 -1.12 20.16
CA GLU A 157 -10.37 -1.54 20.30
C GLU A 157 -10.13 -2.93 19.69
N ILE A 158 -9.02 -3.07 18.96
CA ILE A 158 -8.56 -4.34 18.39
C ILE A 158 -7.58 -5.00 19.36
N VAL A 159 -8.12 -5.76 20.30
CA VAL A 159 -7.37 -6.39 21.39
C VAL A 159 -6.60 -7.62 20.90
N THR A 160 -5.31 -7.68 21.23
CA THR A 160 -4.43 -8.83 20.93
C THR A 160 -4.04 -9.53 22.22
N TYR A 161 -3.96 -10.86 22.20
CA TYR A 161 -3.57 -11.67 23.36
C TYR A 161 -2.31 -12.46 23.05
N SER A 162 -1.32 -12.38 23.93
CA SER A 162 -0.05 -13.11 23.79
C SER A 162 -0.20 -14.60 24.12
N ARG A 163 -1.10 -14.93 25.05
CA ARG A 163 -1.33 -16.30 25.52
C ARG A 163 -2.82 -16.55 25.71
N ALA A 164 -3.22 -17.81 25.61
CA ALA A 164 -4.62 -18.20 25.78
C ALA A 164 -5.17 -17.87 27.18
N ALA A 165 -4.31 -17.88 28.20
CA ALA A 165 -4.64 -17.53 29.58
C ALA A 165 -4.90 -16.02 29.79
N ASP A 166 -4.47 -15.17 28.84
CA ASP A 166 -4.70 -13.72 28.92
C ASP A 166 -6.09 -13.34 28.38
N LYS A 167 -6.83 -14.30 27.79
CA LYS A 167 -8.17 -14.06 27.24
C LYS A 167 -9.22 -14.01 28.36
N PRO A 168 -10.23 -13.14 28.27
CA PRO A 168 -11.36 -13.16 29.19
C PRO A 168 -12.23 -14.41 28.95
N ASP A 169 -12.94 -14.86 29.99
CA ASP A 169 -13.72 -16.13 29.96
C ASP A 169 -14.78 -16.20 28.85
N HIS A 170 -15.32 -15.06 28.43
CA HIS A 170 -16.32 -14.98 27.36
C HIS A 170 -15.70 -15.07 25.95
N GLU A 171 -14.38 -14.93 25.82
CA GLU A 171 -13.67 -15.06 24.55
C GLU A 171 -13.32 -16.52 24.26
N THR A 172 -14.21 -17.18 23.53
CA THR A 172 -14.10 -18.61 23.21
C THR A 172 -13.24 -18.91 21.98
N ARG A 173 -12.88 -17.91 21.18
CA ARG A 173 -12.07 -18.10 19.96
C ARG A 173 -10.64 -18.52 20.31
N SER A 174 -10.00 -19.21 19.36
CA SER A 174 -8.55 -19.51 19.42
C SER A 174 -7.73 -18.25 19.14
N LEU A 175 -6.47 -18.21 19.61
CA LEU A 175 -5.56 -17.07 19.34
C LEU A 175 -5.40 -16.81 17.84
N VAL A 176 -5.21 -17.86 17.04
CA VAL A 176 -5.10 -17.75 15.57
C VAL A 176 -6.36 -17.13 14.96
N LYS A 177 -7.55 -17.51 15.43
CA LYS A 177 -8.80 -16.92 14.93
C LYS A 177 -8.90 -15.44 15.31
N ILE A 178 -8.52 -15.08 16.54
CA ILE A 178 -8.50 -13.69 16.99
C ILE A 178 -7.50 -12.87 16.16
N GLU A 179 -6.29 -13.39 15.90
CA GLU A 179 -5.28 -12.73 15.08
C GLU A 179 -5.77 -12.47 13.65
N ASN A 180 -6.42 -13.47 13.03
CA ASN A 180 -6.99 -13.34 11.69
C ASN A 180 -8.14 -12.32 11.65
N ASP A 181 -9.05 -12.38 12.63
CA ASP A 181 -10.17 -11.44 12.75
C ASP A 181 -9.63 -10.01 12.96
N ASN A 182 -8.63 -9.85 13.81
CA ASN A 182 -7.97 -8.58 14.08
C ASN A 182 -7.27 -8.02 12.84
N MET A 183 -6.54 -8.85 12.10
CA MET A 183 -5.90 -8.42 10.85
C MET A 183 -6.96 -7.98 9.84
N THR A 184 -8.05 -8.71 9.71
CA THR A 184 -9.18 -8.34 8.84
C THR A 184 -9.76 -6.98 9.21
N LYS A 185 -10.00 -6.74 10.51
CA LYS A 185 -10.46 -5.43 11.01
C LYS A 185 -9.48 -4.31 10.64
N ARG A 186 -8.16 -4.52 10.85
CA ARG A 186 -7.14 -3.51 10.53
C ARG A 186 -7.09 -3.19 9.03
N LEU A 187 -7.15 -4.21 8.19
CA LEU A 187 -7.18 -4.03 6.73
C LEU A 187 -8.45 -3.33 6.27
N THR A 188 -9.58 -3.56 6.95
CA THR A 188 -10.83 -2.84 6.70
C THR A 188 -10.70 -1.35 7.00
N VAL A 189 -10.01 -0.97 8.07
CA VAL A 189 -9.70 0.44 8.37
C VAL A 189 -8.86 1.06 7.26
N VAL A 190 -7.79 0.39 6.82
CA VAL A 190 -6.95 0.90 5.72
C VAL A 190 -7.75 1.06 4.42
N ALA A 191 -8.58 0.07 4.06
CA ALA A 191 -9.46 0.17 2.90
C ALA A 191 -10.48 1.32 3.05
N HIS A 192 -11.00 1.53 4.26
CA HIS A 192 -11.90 2.64 4.56
C HIS A 192 -11.20 4.00 4.39
N GLU A 193 -9.95 4.14 4.84
CA GLU A 193 -9.14 5.35 4.65
C GLU A 193 -8.92 5.65 3.16
N VAL A 194 -8.58 4.64 2.35
CA VAL A 194 -8.49 4.78 0.89
C VAL A 194 -9.84 5.25 0.33
N ASN A 195 -10.93 4.61 0.71
CA ASN A 195 -12.28 4.93 0.24
C ASN A 195 -12.72 6.36 0.59
N GLN A 196 -12.41 6.82 1.80
CA GLN A 196 -12.65 8.21 2.21
C GLN A 196 -11.84 9.17 1.35
N GLN A 197 -10.54 8.90 1.16
CA GLN A 197 -9.68 9.73 0.33
C GLN A 197 -10.18 9.77 -1.10
N LEU A 198 -10.60 8.66 -1.70
CA LEU A 198 -11.21 8.61 -3.04
C LEU A 198 -12.42 9.54 -3.16
N THR A 199 -13.27 9.59 -2.15
CA THR A 199 -14.55 10.33 -2.17
C THR A 199 -14.41 11.83 -1.92
N ARG A 200 -13.37 12.26 -1.20
CA ARG A 200 -13.13 13.69 -0.94
C ARG A 200 -12.95 14.43 -2.27
N ARG A 201 -13.86 15.36 -2.59
CA ARG A 201 -13.64 16.28 -3.72
C ARG A 201 -12.41 17.13 -3.40
N LEU A 202 -11.57 17.38 -4.41
CA LEU A 202 -10.61 18.47 -4.35
C LEU A 202 -11.47 19.74 -4.23
N ASN A 203 -11.64 20.26 -3.01
CA ASN A 203 -12.15 21.60 -2.85
C ASN A 203 -11.09 22.52 -3.45
N GLY A 204 -11.30 22.92 -4.70
CA GLY A 204 -10.44 23.84 -5.38
C GLY A 204 -10.40 25.15 -4.61
N THR A 205 -9.29 25.41 -3.93
CA THR A 205 -8.85 26.78 -3.66
C THR A 205 -8.43 27.41 -4.99
N LYS A 206 -9.42 27.83 -5.77
CA LYS A 206 -9.31 29.08 -6.51
C LYS A 206 -9.58 30.19 -5.52
N THR A 207 -8.56 30.63 -4.79
CA THR A 207 -8.55 32.01 -4.30
C THR A 207 -8.06 32.86 -5.46
N VAL A 208 -9.05 33.46 -6.12
CA VAL A 208 -8.89 34.70 -6.87
C VAL A 208 -8.34 35.75 -5.91
N GLY A 209 -7.26 36.41 -6.30
CA GLY A 209 -6.61 37.50 -5.58
C GLY A 209 -5.39 37.96 -6.35
#